data_AF-A0AAE8SHN4-F1
#
_entry.id   AF-A0AAE8SHN4-F1
#
_cell.length_a   1.000
_cell.length_b   1.000
_cell.length_c   1.000
_cell.angle_alpha   90.00
_cell.angle_beta   90.00
_cell.angle_gamma   90.00
#
_symmetry.space_group_name_H-M   'P 1'
#
loop_
_entity.id
_entity.type
_entity.pdbx_description
1 polymer ?
#
loop_
_entity_poly.entity_id
_entity_poly.type
_entity_poly.pdbx_seq_one_letter_code
_entity_poly.pdbx_strand_id
1 'polypeptide(L)'
;MSESKPLCDGASSVQVLSRPGSSTISALNPNVDIIYIGTPHGFHKKNCLDAIAHGKHILCEKAFTLNAKEAREVFDAANQKGVFIMEAMWTRFFPLVKTLQKIVHEDKAIGDVVRVFADFAMDQHIESLGPESRLRDLSLGAGSLLDIGIYSLTWGLLTLDAGVGEEATTPKIAAAQSLVYGFDITSSIILLYPDGKQGIVTSNSKVKTPEAFCRIEGTEGYIVVEGVAAAPASFTVFKGEDTEGGKKYEFERPGRGFYWEADAVALDIAAGKVESDAMLWAETVRVLEIMDEVRRQGGAKFPQD
;
A
#
# COMPACT_ATOMS: atom_id res chain seq x y z
N MET A 1 16.72 -47.07 -6.29
CA MET A 1 16.74 -46.12 -5.15
C MET A 1 16.77 -44.74 -5.75
N SER A 2 15.84 -43.90 -5.32
CA SER A 2 15.29 -42.74 -6.00
C SER A 2 16.31 -41.70 -6.45
N GLU A 3 16.25 -41.35 -7.73
CA GLU A 3 16.77 -40.09 -8.24
C GLU A 3 16.09 -38.93 -7.52
N SER A 4 16.90 -38.08 -6.91
CA SER A 4 16.47 -36.80 -6.36
C SER A 4 16.00 -35.90 -7.50
N LYS A 5 14.69 -35.68 -7.59
CA LYS A 5 14.10 -34.59 -8.37
C LYS A 5 14.70 -33.26 -7.89
N PRO A 6 15.08 -32.33 -8.78
CA PRO A 6 15.43 -30.98 -8.34
C PRO A 6 14.20 -30.34 -7.68
N LEU A 7 14.37 -29.85 -6.45
CA LEU A 7 13.47 -28.87 -5.84
C LEU A 7 13.80 -27.50 -6.45
N CYS A 8 12.76 -26.73 -6.77
CA CYS A 8 12.76 -25.35 -7.26
C CYS A 8 12.90 -25.14 -8.78
N ASP A 9 11.81 -25.36 -9.53
CA ASP A 9 11.47 -24.46 -10.64
C ASP A 9 10.89 -23.16 -10.02
N GLY A 10 11.78 -22.30 -9.52
CA GLY A 10 11.40 -20.96 -9.06
C GLY A 10 11.08 -20.08 -10.27
N ALA A 11 10.15 -19.13 -10.11
CA ALA A 11 9.79 -18.18 -11.16
C ALA A 11 11.05 -17.52 -11.74
N SER A 12 11.26 -17.70 -13.05
CA SER A 12 12.51 -17.38 -13.76
C SER A 12 12.41 -16.10 -14.59
N SER A 13 11.21 -15.52 -14.69
CA SER A 13 10.92 -14.45 -15.66
C SER A 13 9.71 -13.59 -15.26
N VAL A 14 9.83 -12.29 -15.50
CA VAL A 14 8.81 -11.28 -15.18
C VAL A 14 8.47 -10.46 -16.43
N GLN A 15 7.19 -10.19 -16.67
CA GLN A 15 6.73 -9.24 -17.69
C GLN A 15 6.01 -8.06 -17.04
N VAL A 16 6.36 -6.84 -17.48
CA VAL A 16 5.77 -5.59 -16.99
C VAL A 16 4.68 -5.10 -17.93
N LEU A 17 3.48 -4.85 -17.41
CA LEU A 17 2.39 -4.17 -18.10
C LEU A 17 2.30 -2.73 -17.62
N SER A 18 2.62 -1.75 -18.47
CA SER A 18 2.73 -0.33 -18.10
C SER A 18 1.86 0.64 -18.91
N ARG A 19 1.14 0.18 -19.94
CA ARG A 19 0.32 1.05 -20.80
C ARG A 19 -1.10 0.52 -21.02
N PRO A 20 -2.13 1.39 -20.98
CA PRO A 20 -3.48 1.06 -21.44
C PRO A 20 -3.45 0.54 -22.88
N GLY A 21 -4.07 -0.61 -23.12
CA GLY A 21 -4.20 -1.15 -24.47
C GLY A 21 -2.90 -1.62 -25.14
N SER A 22 -1.76 -1.72 -24.43
CA SER A 22 -0.59 -2.41 -24.97
C SER A 22 -0.85 -3.91 -25.01
N SER A 23 -1.54 -4.33 -26.08
CA SER A 23 -1.87 -5.71 -26.48
C SER A 23 -2.54 -6.56 -25.39
N THR A 24 -3.73 -7.05 -25.70
CA THR A 24 -4.36 -8.21 -25.07
C THR A 24 -3.34 -9.16 -24.43
N ILE A 25 -3.56 -9.50 -23.16
CA ILE A 25 -2.87 -10.57 -22.44
C ILE A 25 -2.86 -11.92 -23.23
N SER A 26 -3.64 -12.03 -24.31
CA SER A 26 -3.47 -13.05 -25.36
C SER A 26 -2.06 -13.16 -25.98
N ALA A 27 -1.15 -12.22 -25.73
CA ALA A 27 0.27 -12.28 -26.16
C ALA A 27 1.25 -12.51 -24.99
N LEU A 28 0.78 -12.95 -23.82
CA LEU A 28 1.66 -13.29 -22.71
C LEU A 28 2.64 -14.38 -23.15
N ASN A 29 3.93 -14.07 -23.05
CA ASN A 29 5.00 -14.99 -23.40
C ASN A 29 4.84 -16.27 -22.54
N PRO A 30 4.77 -17.47 -23.14
CA PRO A 30 4.56 -18.70 -22.38
C PRO A 30 5.66 -18.92 -21.33
N ASN A 31 6.86 -18.39 -21.55
CA ASN A 31 8.01 -18.49 -20.66
C ASN A 31 7.98 -17.48 -19.50
N VAL A 32 6.94 -16.65 -19.36
CA VAL A 32 6.79 -15.69 -18.26
C VAL A 32 6.05 -16.32 -17.08
N ASP A 33 6.60 -16.23 -15.88
CA ASP A 33 5.98 -16.78 -14.67
C ASP A 33 5.14 -15.74 -13.93
N ILE A 34 5.63 -14.50 -13.85
CA ILE A 34 5.03 -13.41 -13.07
C ILE A 34 4.72 -12.20 -13.96
N ILE A 35 3.53 -11.62 -13.81
CA ILE A 35 3.13 -10.36 -14.42
C ILE A 35 3.17 -9.25 -13.37
N TYR A 36 3.99 -8.23 -13.60
CA TYR A 36 3.90 -6.99 -12.86
C TYR A 36 2.91 -6.04 -13.55
N ILE A 37 1.84 -5.67 -12.86
CA ILE A 37 0.80 -4.77 -13.38
C ILE A 37 1.06 -3.37 -12.83
N GLY A 38 1.63 -2.50 -13.66
CA GLY A 38 1.91 -1.09 -13.35
C GLY A 38 1.12 -0.13 -14.25
N THR A 39 -0.07 -0.53 -14.67
CA THR A 39 -1.01 0.31 -15.44
C THR A 39 -1.72 1.33 -14.53
N PRO A 40 -2.50 2.30 -15.05
CA PRO A 40 -3.37 3.11 -14.19
C PRO A 40 -4.40 2.27 -13.42
N HIS A 41 -4.86 2.75 -12.25
CA HIS A 41 -5.71 2.00 -11.31
C HIS A 41 -6.96 1.39 -11.98
N GLY A 42 -7.64 2.14 -12.84
CA GLY A 42 -8.84 1.68 -13.55
C GLY A 42 -8.65 0.46 -14.46
N PHE A 43 -7.41 0.06 -14.73
CA PHE A 43 -7.09 -1.14 -15.52
C PHE A 43 -6.64 -2.34 -14.67
N HIS A 44 -6.36 -2.17 -13.38
CA HIS A 44 -5.78 -3.22 -12.54
C HIS A 44 -6.65 -4.47 -12.52
N LYS A 45 -7.94 -4.33 -12.19
CA LYS A 45 -8.89 -5.45 -12.16
C LYS A 45 -8.87 -6.26 -13.46
N LYS A 46 -9.04 -5.58 -14.59
CA LYS A 46 -9.08 -6.25 -15.90
C LYS A 46 -7.76 -6.98 -16.18
N ASN A 47 -6.63 -6.33 -15.95
CA ASN A 47 -5.31 -6.90 -16.22
C ASN A 47 -5.03 -8.10 -15.29
N CYS A 48 -5.44 -8.02 -14.02
CA CYS A 48 -5.33 -9.14 -13.08
C CYS A 48 -6.15 -10.34 -13.55
N LEU A 49 -7.45 -10.14 -13.85
CA LEU A 49 -8.34 -11.22 -14.29
C LEU A 49 -7.84 -11.90 -15.57
N ASP A 50 -7.37 -11.10 -16.53
CA ASP A 50 -6.79 -11.61 -17.77
C ASP A 50 -5.53 -12.45 -17.50
N ALA A 51 -4.63 -12.02 -16.60
CA ALA A 51 -3.40 -12.73 -16.24
C ALA A 51 -3.71 -14.02 -15.45
N ILE A 52 -4.69 -13.98 -14.54
CA ILE A 52 -5.22 -15.15 -13.81
C ILE A 52 -5.77 -16.19 -14.79
N ALA A 53 -6.52 -15.76 -15.82
CA ALA A 53 -7.07 -16.69 -16.81
C ALA A 53 -5.97 -17.51 -17.51
N HIS A 54 -4.79 -16.92 -17.70
CA HIS A 54 -3.60 -17.56 -18.28
C HIS A 54 -2.71 -18.28 -17.25
N GLY A 55 -3.12 -18.34 -15.99
CA GLY A 55 -2.40 -19.04 -14.93
C GLY A 55 -1.09 -18.36 -14.53
N LYS A 56 -0.98 -17.03 -14.70
CA LYS A 56 0.22 -16.29 -14.30
C LYS A 56 0.11 -15.78 -12.87
N HIS A 57 1.25 -15.75 -12.18
CA HIS A 57 1.38 -15.07 -10.90
C HIS A 57 1.42 -13.57 -11.11
N ILE A 58 1.00 -12.79 -10.11
CA ILE A 58 0.79 -11.35 -10.27
C ILE A 58 1.39 -10.56 -9.10
N LEU A 59 2.11 -9.50 -9.44
CA LEU A 59 2.40 -8.37 -8.55
C LEU A 59 1.71 -7.14 -9.12
N CYS A 60 0.65 -6.65 -8.47
CA CYS A 60 -0.15 -5.54 -8.98
C CYS A 60 0.13 -4.27 -8.20
N GLU A 61 0.41 -3.16 -8.89
CA GLU A 61 0.59 -1.86 -8.28
C GLU A 61 -0.57 -1.46 -7.38
N LYS A 62 -0.22 -0.63 -6.39
CA LYS A 62 -1.20 -0.01 -5.52
C LYS A 62 -1.88 1.18 -6.24
N ALA A 63 -3.00 1.72 -5.77
CA ALA A 63 -3.96 0.98 -4.97
C ALA A 63 -4.43 -0.22 -5.79
N PHE A 64 -4.59 -1.39 -5.14
CA PHE A 64 -4.78 -2.65 -5.86
C PHE A 64 -5.91 -2.60 -6.90
N THR A 65 -7.05 -2.02 -6.54
CA THR A 65 -8.20 -1.75 -7.41
C THR A 65 -8.87 -0.44 -7.03
N LEU A 66 -9.91 -0.01 -7.76
CA LEU A 66 -10.59 1.26 -7.47
C LEU A 66 -11.44 1.22 -6.18
N ASN A 67 -11.93 0.03 -5.83
CA ASN A 67 -12.73 -0.20 -4.63
C ASN A 67 -12.58 -1.65 -4.12
N ALA A 68 -13.07 -1.92 -2.92
CA ALA A 68 -12.93 -3.23 -2.27
C ALA A 68 -13.69 -4.34 -2.99
N LYS A 69 -14.82 -4.03 -3.64
CA LYS A 69 -15.60 -5.01 -4.41
C LYS A 69 -14.77 -5.58 -5.56
N GLU A 70 -14.08 -4.72 -6.30
CA GLU A 70 -13.19 -5.15 -7.38
C GLU A 70 -12.04 -6.04 -6.88
N ALA A 71 -11.42 -5.70 -5.74
CA ALA A 71 -10.36 -6.50 -5.15
C ALA A 71 -10.83 -7.91 -4.79
N ARG A 72 -12.01 -8.03 -4.17
CA ARG A 72 -12.62 -9.33 -3.81
C ARG A 72 -12.82 -10.21 -5.04
N GLU A 73 -13.37 -9.65 -6.12
CA GLU A 73 -13.55 -10.39 -7.38
C GLU A 73 -12.23 -10.91 -7.96
N VAL A 74 -11.15 -10.13 -7.87
CA VAL A 74 -9.81 -10.52 -8.33
C VAL A 74 -9.21 -11.62 -7.45
N PHE A 75 -9.27 -11.48 -6.13
CA PHE A 75 -8.74 -12.48 -5.20
C PHE A 75 -9.51 -13.80 -5.27
N ASP A 76 -10.83 -13.76 -5.41
CA ASP A 76 -11.64 -14.95 -5.61
C ASP A 76 -11.23 -15.71 -6.87
N ALA A 77 -10.99 -14.99 -7.98
CA ALA A 77 -10.52 -15.59 -9.23
C ALA A 77 -9.12 -16.19 -9.09
N ALA A 78 -8.20 -15.49 -8.40
CA ALA A 78 -6.85 -15.98 -8.17
C ALA A 78 -6.84 -17.25 -7.31
N ASN A 79 -7.64 -17.27 -6.24
CA ASN A 79 -7.82 -18.43 -5.37
C ASN A 79 -8.38 -19.64 -6.14
N GLN A 80 -9.43 -19.44 -6.94
CA GLN A 80 -10.01 -20.51 -7.77
C GLN A 80 -9.02 -21.07 -8.78
N LYS A 81 -8.14 -20.23 -9.32
CA LYS A 81 -7.10 -20.65 -10.27
C LYS A 81 -5.88 -21.28 -9.58
N GLY A 82 -5.65 -20.96 -8.31
CA GLY A 82 -4.47 -21.37 -7.55
C GLY A 82 -3.20 -20.60 -7.96
N VAL A 83 -3.32 -19.32 -8.34
CA VAL A 83 -2.17 -18.48 -8.67
C VAL A 83 -1.85 -17.50 -7.55
N PHE A 84 -0.56 -17.30 -7.29
CA PHE A 84 -0.10 -16.20 -6.45
C PHE A 84 -0.51 -14.83 -6.98
N ILE A 85 -1.04 -13.97 -6.10
CA ILE A 85 -1.25 -12.55 -6.38
C ILE A 85 -0.97 -11.71 -5.13
N MET A 86 -0.35 -10.54 -5.31
CA MET A 86 -0.07 -9.60 -4.23
C MET A 86 -0.24 -8.15 -4.69
N GLU A 87 -0.77 -7.29 -3.81
CA GLU A 87 -0.67 -5.83 -3.96
C GLU A 87 0.77 -5.37 -3.70
N ALA A 88 1.33 -4.55 -4.59
CA ALA A 88 2.66 -3.96 -4.50
C ALA A 88 2.68 -2.78 -3.52
N MET A 89 2.29 -3.02 -2.27
CA MET A 89 2.42 -2.06 -1.18
C MET A 89 3.86 -2.08 -0.64
N TRP A 90 4.82 -1.74 -1.51
CA TRP A 90 6.26 -1.83 -1.31
C TRP A 90 6.77 -1.28 0.02
N THR A 91 6.14 -0.22 0.57
CA THR A 91 6.45 0.35 1.90
C THR A 91 6.55 -0.72 2.99
N ARG A 92 5.67 -1.74 2.97
CA ARG A 92 5.65 -2.82 3.98
C ARG A 92 6.90 -3.69 3.97
N PHE A 93 7.61 -3.74 2.85
CA PHE A 93 8.76 -4.62 2.65
C PHE A 93 10.08 -3.98 3.07
N PHE A 94 10.09 -2.67 3.38
CA PHE A 94 11.29 -1.98 3.85
C PHE A 94 11.74 -2.54 5.20
N PRO A 95 13.04 -2.88 5.38
CA PRO A 95 13.60 -3.29 6.66
C PRO A 95 13.35 -2.27 7.78
N LEU A 96 13.32 -0.98 7.42
CA LEU A 96 12.95 0.12 8.30
C LEU A 96 11.56 -0.09 8.92
N VAL A 97 10.56 -0.40 8.09
CA VAL A 97 9.16 -0.55 8.54
C VAL A 97 9.00 -1.80 9.41
N LYS A 98 9.69 -2.89 9.08
CA LYS A 98 9.72 -4.10 9.92
C LYS A 98 10.36 -3.82 11.29
N THR A 99 11.48 -3.12 11.30
CA THR A 99 12.19 -2.76 12.55
C THR A 99 11.36 -1.80 13.40
N LEU A 100 10.69 -0.83 12.77
CA LEU A 100 9.80 0.10 13.47
C LEU A 100 8.61 -0.63 14.11
N GLN A 101 7.95 -1.54 13.40
CA GLN A 101 6.86 -2.33 13.98
C GLN A 101 7.32 -3.15 15.18
N LYS A 102 8.49 -3.80 15.11
CA LYS A 102 9.08 -4.48 16.26
C LYS A 102 9.29 -3.52 17.44
N ILE A 103 9.87 -2.35 17.20
CA ILE A 103 10.14 -1.35 18.24
C ILE A 103 8.85 -0.84 18.90
N VAL A 104 7.80 -0.65 18.10
CA VAL A 104 6.51 -0.12 18.56
C VAL A 104 5.70 -1.19 19.29
N HIS A 105 5.56 -2.38 18.70
CA HIS A 105 4.60 -3.39 19.13
C HIS A 105 5.19 -4.43 20.07
N GLU A 106 6.43 -4.88 19.82
CA GLU A 106 7.09 -5.92 20.61
C GLU A 106 7.93 -5.33 21.74
N ASP A 107 8.85 -4.41 21.40
CA ASP A 107 9.77 -3.82 22.39
C ASP A 107 9.08 -2.75 23.24
N LYS A 108 7.90 -2.28 22.81
CA LYS A 108 7.13 -1.20 23.46
C LYS A 108 8.01 0.01 23.79
N ALA A 109 8.88 0.40 22.85
CA ALA A 109 9.90 1.42 23.09
C ALA A 109 9.33 2.82 23.37
N ILE A 110 8.05 3.06 23.13
CA ILE A 110 7.34 4.31 23.48
C ILE A 110 6.12 4.03 24.37
N GLY A 111 6.07 2.87 25.04
CA GLY A 111 4.89 2.39 25.74
C GLY A 111 3.77 2.01 24.78
N ASP A 112 2.52 2.08 25.26
CA ASP A 112 1.35 1.90 24.39
C ASP A 112 1.15 3.12 23.50
N VAL A 113 0.98 2.87 22.19
CA VAL A 113 0.64 3.90 21.20
C VAL A 113 -0.71 4.49 21.54
N VAL A 114 -0.80 5.82 21.49
CA VAL A 114 -2.03 6.58 21.75
C VAL A 114 -2.51 7.30 20.49
N ARG A 115 -1.58 7.89 19.73
CA ARG A 115 -1.94 8.70 18.57
C ARG A 115 -0.87 8.67 17.48
N VAL A 116 -1.31 8.67 16.23
CA VAL A 116 -0.42 8.76 15.07
C VAL A 116 -0.84 9.89 14.14
N PHE A 117 0.13 10.68 13.70
CA PHE A 117 -0.02 11.62 12.59
C PHE A 117 0.77 11.10 11.39
N ALA A 118 0.18 11.14 10.20
CA ALA A 118 0.91 10.85 8.97
C ALA A 118 0.36 11.70 7.81
N ASP A 119 1.24 12.35 7.07
CA ASP A 119 0.87 13.09 5.87
C ASP A 119 1.60 12.51 4.65
N PHE A 120 0.92 12.48 3.50
CA PHE A 120 1.63 12.40 2.24
C PHE A 120 1.00 13.28 1.16
N ALA A 121 1.78 14.25 0.75
CA ALA A 121 1.42 15.31 -0.16
C ALA A 121 2.53 15.53 -1.19
N MET A 122 2.11 15.71 -2.43
CA MET A 122 2.98 16.07 -3.54
C MET A 122 2.33 17.19 -4.33
N ASP A 123 3.07 18.25 -4.65
CA ASP A 123 2.60 19.23 -5.64
C ASP A 123 2.65 18.59 -7.02
N GLN A 124 1.50 18.08 -7.46
CA GLN A 124 1.35 17.38 -8.74
C GLN A 124 1.02 18.35 -9.89
N HIS A 125 0.95 19.66 -9.62
CA HIS A 125 0.61 20.70 -10.58
C HIS A 125 -0.64 20.36 -11.42
N ILE A 126 -1.68 19.81 -10.78
CA ILE A 126 -2.90 19.27 -11.43
C ILE A 126 -3.53 20.26 -12.42
N GLU A 127 -3.54 21.54 -12.07
CA GLU A 127 -4.13 22.62 -12.88
C GLU A 127 -3.39 22.86 -14.21
N SER A 128 -2.13 22.42 -14.33
CA SER A 128 -1.32 22.53 -15.54
C SER A 128 -1.47 21.36 -16.51
N LEU A 129 -2.11 20.27 -16.09
CA LEU A 129 -2.23 19.04 -16.87
C LEU A 129 -3.45 19.08 -17.77
N GLY A 130 -3.44 18.38 -18.91
CA GLY A 130 -4.62 18.19 -19.76
C GLY A 130 -5.64 17.20 -19.17
N PRO A 131 -6.92 17.24 -19.61
CA PRO A 131 -7.97 16.35 -19.11
C PRO A 131 -7.69 14.86 -19.36
N GLU A 132 -6.85 14.52 -20.33
CA GLU A 132 -6.39 13.16 -20.66
C GLU A 132 -5.34 12.60 -19.70
N SER A 133 -4.81 13.43 -18.80
CA SER A 133 -3.84 12.99 -17.80
C SER A 133 -4.48 11.98 -16.84
N ARG A 134 -3.76 10.89 -16.52
CA ARG A 134 -4.21 9.93 -15.49
C ARG A 134 -4.49 10.56 -14.12
N LEU A 135 -3.89 11.73 -13.86
CA LEU A 135 -4.07 12.50 -12.62
C LEU A 135 -5.34 13.36 -12.64
N ARG A 136 -6.06 13.39 -13.77
CA ARG A 136 -7.31 14.15 -13.95
C ARG A 136 -8.48 13.28 -14.41
N ASP A 137 -8.22 12.06 -14.84
CA ASP A 137 -9.24 11.13 -15.35
C ASP A 137 -9.79 10.23 -14.24
N LEU A 138 -11.06 10.45 -13.88
CA LEU A 138 -11.79 9.65 -12.90
C LEU A 138 -11.89 8.17 -13.28
N SER A 139 -11.96 7.84 -14.57
CA SER A 139 -12.02 6.45 -15.03
C SER A 139 -10.71 5.71 -14.77
N LEU A 140 -9.61 6.45 -14.62
CA LEU A 140 -8.27 5.93 -14.32
C LEU A 140 -7.94 5.94 -12.82
N GLY A 141 -8.87 6.37 -11.97
CA GLY A 141 -8.71 6.41 -10.51
C GLY A 141 -7.97 7.66 -10.01
N ALA A 142 -8.08 8.79 -10.71
CA ALA A 142 -7.52 10.06 -10.25
C ALA A 142 -8.04 10.45 -8.86
N GLY A 143 -7.14 10.88 -7.98
CA GLY A 143 -7.48 11.36 -6.65
C GLY A 143 -6.31 11.22 -5.68
N SER A 144 -6.14 12.18 -4.77
CA SER A 144 -5.04 12.16 -3.81
C SER A 144 -5.09 10.92 -2.91
N LEU A 145 -6.29 10.44 -2.56
CA LEU A 145 -6.49 9.30 -1.68
C LEU A 145 -5.86 8.01 -2.24
N LEU A 146 -6.20 7.63 -3.48
CA LEU A 146 -5.67 6.41 -4.10
C LEU A 146 -4.19 6.56 -4.49
N ASP A 147 -3.78 7.73 -5.00
CA ASP A 147 -2.43 7.94 -5.50
C ASP A 147 -1.40 8.08 -4.36
N ILE A 148 -1.72 8.77 -3.27
CA ILE A 148 -0.75 9.08 -2.21
C ILE A 148 -1.30 8.87 -0.79
N GLY A 149 -2.60 9.08 -0.55
CA GLY A 149 -3.22 8.90 0.78
C GLY A 149 -3.18 7.47 1.29
N ILE A 150 -3.12 6.48 0.40
CA ILE A 150 -2.90 5.08 0.78
C ILE A 150 -1.62 4.88 1.60
N TYR A 151 -0.58 5.69 1.41
CA TYR A 151 0.65 5.57 2.19
C TYR A 151 0.50 6.15 3.60
N SER A 152 -0.09 7.34 3.76
CA SER A 152 -0.34 7.89 5.10
C SER A 152 -1.32 7.02 5.88
N LEU A 153 -2.33 6.44 5.21
CA LEU A 153 -3.20 5.42 5.77
C LEU A 153 -2.43 4.17 6.20
N THR A 154 -1.52 3.66 5.36
CA THR A 154 -0.67 2.50 5.69
C THR A 154 0.14 2.74 6.95
N TRP A 155 0.75 3.93 7.12
CA TRP A 155 1.45 4.29 8.35
C TRP A 155 0.54 4.30 9.57
N GLY A 156 -0.66 4.89 9.46
CA GLY A 156 -1.63 4.86 10.54
C GLY A 156 -2.00 3.43 10.95
N LEU A 157 -2.30 2.56 9.99
CA LEU A 157 -2.72 1.19 10.26
C LEU A 157 -1.59 0.36 10.90
N LEU A 158 -0.39 0.36 10.31
CA LEU A 158 0.75 -0.44 10.78
C LEU A 158 1.25 -0.07 12.18
N THR A 159 0.96 1.14 12.65
CA THR A 159 1.52 1.68 13.90
C THR A 159 0.49 1.72 15.03
N LEU A 160 -0.80 1.83 14.71
CA LEU A 160 -1.88 1.79 15.70
C LEU A 160 -2.29 0.35 16.05
N ASP A 161 -2.07 -0.60 15.15
CA ASP A 161 -2.40 -2.02 15.34
C ASP A 161 -1.25 -2.91 14.85
N ALA A 162 -0.99 -3.98 15.59
CA ALA A 162 -0.02 -5.00 15.20
C ALA A 162 -0.66 -6.09 14.32
N GLY A 163 -1.99 -6.25 14.41
CA GLY A 163 -2.74 -7.20 13.61
C GLY A 163 -2.77 -6.78 12.14
N VAL A 164 -2.87 -7.78 11.25
CA VAL A 164 -3.00 -7.59 9.79
C VAL A 164 -4.15 -8.47 9.29
N GLY A 165 -4.90 -8.00 8.30
CA GLY A 165 -5.99 -8.77 7.71
C GLY A 165 -7.12 -9.02 8.73
N GLU A 166 -7.48 -10.29 8.92
CA GLU A 166 -8.57 -10.68 9.82
C GLU A 166 -8.25 -10.47 11.31
N GLU A 167 -6.97 -10.46 11.69
CA GLU A 167 -6.54 -10.22 13.08
C GLU A 167 -6.54 -8.73 13.44
N ALA A 168 -6.63 -7.85 12.45
CA ALA A 168 -6.56 -6.41 12.66
C ALA A 168 -7.91 -5.84 13.13
N THR A 169 -7.88 -4.84 13.99
CA THR A 169 -9.07 -4.13 14.50
C THR A 169 -9.52 -3.07 13.51
N THR A 170 -10.75 -3.15 13.00
CA THR A 170 -11.27 -2.15 12.05
C THR A 170 -11.63 -0.84 12.77
N PRO A 171 -10.97 0.31 12.48
CA PRO A 171 -11.31 1.57 13.10
C PRO A 171 -12.61 2.15 12.52
N LYS A 172 -13.32 2.96 13.32
CA LYS A 172 -14.36 3.85 12.78
C LYS A 172 -13.68 5.01 12.05
N ILE A 173 -14.22 5.37 10.89
CA ILE A 173 -13.68 6.43 10.04
C ILE A 173 -14.48 7.72 10.21
N ALA A 174 -13.79 8.84 10.37
CA ALA A 174 -14.33 10.18 10.16
C ALA A 174 -13.45 10.90 9.13
N ALA A 175 -14.03 11.32 8.00
CA ALA A 175 -13.26 11.85 6.89
C ALA A 175 -13.94 13.01 6.19
N ALA A 176 -13.13 13.87 5.57
CA ALA A 176 -13.56 14.95 4.71
C ALA A 176 -12.62 15.07 3.51
N GLN A 177 -13.17 15.43 2.34
CA GLN A 177 -12.40 15.63 1.13
C GLN A 177 -12.71 16.99 0.49
N SER A 178 -11.70 17.56 -0.16
CA SER A 178 -11.87 18.70 -1.07
C SER A 178 -11.74 18.21 -2.50
N LEU A 179 -12.80 18.39 -3.29
CA LEU A 179 -12.87 17.88 -4.66
C LEU A 179 -12.60 18.99 -5.67
N VAL A 180 -11.85 18.68 -6.72
CA VAL A 180 -11.67 19.52 -7.90
C VAL A 180 -11.81 18.63 -9.13
N TYR A 181 -12.57 19.06 -10.14
CA TYR A 181 -12.89 18.26 -11.33
C TYR A 181 -13.52 16.88 -11.03
N GLY A 182 -14.15 16.71 -9.85
CA GLY A 182 -14.86 15.50 -9.44
C GLY A 182 -14.02 14.48 -8.67
N PHE A 183 -12.70 14.64 -8.59
CA PHE A 183 -11.81 13.82 -7.76
C PHE A 183 -11.26 14.61 -6.57
N ASP A 184 -10.77 13.91 -5.55
CA ASP A 184 -10.20 14.55 -4.37
C ASP A 184 -8.79 15.09 -4.64
N ILE A 185 -8.57 16.34 -4.23
CA ILE A 185 -7.24 16.97 -4.17
C ILE A 185 -6.65 16.89 -2.78
N THR A 186 -7.52 16.88 -1.76
CA THR A 186 -7.16 16.80 -0.36
C THR A 186 -8.07 15.79 0.31
N SER A 187 -7.50 14.90 1.12
CA SER A 187 -8.24 14.03 2.02
C SER A 187 -7.71 14.18 3.45
N SER A 188 -8.63 14.32 4.41
CA SER A 188 -8.33 14.30 5.84
C SER A 188 -9.12 13.18 6.49
N ILE A 189 -8.44 12.29 7.20
CA ILE A 189 -9.02 11.04 7.71
C ILE A 189 -8.62 10.89 9.19
N ILE A 190 -9.61 10.60 10.03
CA ILE A 190 -9.41 10.20 11.42
C ILE A 190 -9.78 8.72 11.56
N LEU A 191 -8.83 7.91 12.01
CA LEU A 191 -8.99 6.51 12.38
C LEU A 191 -9.31 6.46 13.88
N LEU A 192 -10.50 6.01 14.24
CA LEU A 192 -10.97 5.94 15.64
C LEU A 192 -11.03 4.47 16.08
N TYR A 193 -10.02 4.01 16.82
CA TYR A 193 -10.00 2.65 17.34
C TYR A 193 -10.88 2.52 18.60
N PRO A 194 -11.49 1.34 18.84
CA PRO A 194 -12.37 1.11 20.00
C PRO A 194 -11.69 1.29 21.36
N ASP A 195 -10.38 1.05 21.44
CA ASP A 195 -9.56 1.21 22.64
C ASP A 195 -9.09 2.66 22.86
N GLY A 196 -9.57 3.60 22.05
CA GLY A 196 -9.29 5.03 22.19
C GLY A 196 -8.07 5.53 21.43
N LYS A 197 -7.29 4.64 20.80
CA LYS A 197 -6.21 5.04 19.88
C LYS A 197 -6.74 5.83 18.68
N GLN A 198 -5.97 6.80 18.21
CA GLN A 198 -6.37 7.64 17.07
C GLN A 198 -5.28 7.80 16.02
N GLY A 199 -5.65 7.64 14.75
CA GLY A 199 -4.83 8.05 13.62
C GLY A 199 -5.38 9.32 12.99
N ILE A 200 -4.53 10.28 12.66
CA ILE A 200 -4.87 11.47 11.90
C ILE A 200 -4.00 11.44 10.66
N VAL A 201 -4.58 11.05 9.53
CA VAL A 201 -3.85 10.84 8.29
C VAL A 201 -4.39 11.73 7.18
N THR A 202 -3.49 12.34 6.42
CA THR A 202 -3.83 13.32 5.39
C THR A 202 -3.16 13.01 4.07
N SER A 203 -3.76 13.50 2.98
CA SER A 203 -3.15 13.53 1.66
C SER A 203 -3.49 14.80 0.90
N ASN A 204 -2.57 15.26 0.04
CA ASN A 204 -2.77 16.49 -0.72
C ASN A 204 -1.98 16.53 -2.04
N SER A 205 -2.62 16.92 -3.15
CA SER A 205 -2.00 16.99 -4.49
C SER A 205 -1.48 18.39 -4.89
N LYS A 206 -1.45 19.36 -3.97
CA LYS A 206 -1.09 20.78 -4.18
C LYS A 206 0.05 21.28 -3.30
N VAL A 207 0.46 20.53 -2.29
CA VAL A 207 1.56 20.90 -1.39
C VAL A 207 2.55 19.75 -1.27
N LYS A 208 3.72 20.02 -0.71
CA LYS A 208 4.73 19.01 -0.45
C LYS A 208 4.82 18.74 1.06
N THR A 209 4.75 17.47 1.45
CA THR A 209 4.99 17.07 2.84
C THR A 209 6.41 17.41 3.27
N PRO A 210 6.63 17.90 4.50
CA PRO A 210 7.95 18.00 5.09
C PRO A 210 8.67 16.64 5.17
N GLU A 211 9.97 16.65 5.46
CA GLU A 211 10.75 15.41 5.59
C GLU A 211 10.25 14.53 6.74
N ALA A 212 9.94 15.12 7.89
CA ALA A 212 9.26 14.45 8.99
C ALA A 212 7.76 14.33 8.67
N PHE A 213 7.37 13.22 8.03
CA PHE A 213 6.02 13.02 7.51
C PHE A 213 5.12 12.26 8.48
N CYS A 214 5.68 11.51 9.44
CA CYS A 214 4.91 10.71 10.39
C CYS A 214 5.45 10.85 11.82
N ARG A 215 4.51 10.97 12.78
CA ARG A 215 4.78 11.02 14.21
C ARG A 215 3.90 10.00 14.92
N ILE A 216 4.51 9.10 15.67
CA ILE A 216 3.86 8.05 16.46
C ILE A 216 4.05 8.38 17.93
N GLU A 217 2.96 8.63 18.65
CA GLU A 217 2.97 9.05 20.04
C GLU A 217 2.47 7.92 20.93
N GLY A 218 3.26 7.56 21.93
CA GLY A 218 2.92 6.59 22.94
C GLY A 218 3.02 7.17 24.35
N THR A 219 2.64 6.36 25.33
CA THR A 219 2.58 6.74 26.74
C THR A 219 3.95 7.05 27.37
N GLU A 220 5.05 6.57 26.79
CA GLU A 220 6.41 6.76 27.30
C GLU A 220 7.35 7.48 26.33
N GLY A 221 6.82 8.08 25.25
CA GLY A 221 7.65 8.76 24.26
C GLY A 221 7.00 8.83 22.89
N TYR A 222 7.82 9.10 21.88
CA TYR A 222 7.33 9.20 20.50
C TYR A 222 8.42 8.83 19.48
N ILE A 223 7.97 8.52 18.27
CA ILE A 223 8.82 8.25 17.11
C ILE A 223 8.50 9.28 16.04
N VAL A 224 9.54 9.83 15.40
CA VAL A 224 9.41 10.63 14.18
C VAL A 224 10.00 9.83 13.03
N VAL A 225 9.23 9.64 11.96
CA VAL A 225 9.68 9.00 10.72
C VAL A 225 9.95 10.06 9.67
N GLU A 226 11.12 9.95 9.05
CA GLU A 226 11.65 10.92 8.10
C GLU A 226 11.83 10.32 6.70
N GLY A 227 11.71 11.16 5.68
CA GLY A 227 11.89 10.81 4.27
C GLY A 227 10.61 11.04 3.48
N VAL A 228 10.20 10.05 2.68
CA VAL A 228 8.96 10.07 1.90
C VAL A 228 8.07 8.95 2.43
N ALA A 229 6.76 9.19 2.59
CA ALA A 229 5.85 8.19 3.16
C ALA A 229 5.88 6.83 2.43
N ALA A 230 6.06 6.85 1.11
CA ALA A 230 6.20 5.65 0.28
C ALA A 230 7.58 4.97 0.36
N ALA A 231 8.60 5.69 0.80
CA ALA A 231 9.99 5.25 0.80
C ALA A 231 10.74 5.92 1.97
N PRO A 232 10.45 5.53 3.22
CA PRO A 232 11.02 6.15 4.42
C PRO A 232 12.55 5.99 4.42
N ALA A 233 13.24 6.96 5.03
CA ALA A 233 14.70 7.01 5.08
C ALA A 233 15.23 6.65 6.46
N SER A 234 14.61 7.18 7.52
CA SER A 234 15.02 6.93 8.89
C SER A 234 13.86 7.15 9.86
N PHE A 235 14.04 6.73 11.11
CA PHE A 235 13.18 7.18 12.19
C PHE A 235 13.99 7.41 13.47
N THR A 236 13.51 8.30 14.33
CA THR A 236 14.16 8.63 15.60
C THR A 236 13.19 8.36 16.74
N VAL A 237 13.64 7.60 17.74
CA VAL A 237 12.87 7.25 18.95
C VAL A 237 13.27 8.18 20.08
N PHE A 238 12.29 8.84 20.68
CA PHE A 238 12.44 9.74 21.83
C PHE A 238 11.69 9.15 23.03
N LYS A 239 12.29 9.24 24.23
CA LYS A 239 11.70 8.77 25.50
C LYS A 239 11.21 9.95 26.32
N GLY A 240 10.07 9.79 26.99
CA GLY A 240 9.45 10.84 27.82
C GLY A 240 9.14 12.11 27.03
N GLU A 241 9.39 13.26 27.65
CA GLU A 241 9.21 14.59 27.05
C GLU A 241 10.47 15.08 26.31
N ASP A 242 11.50 14.25 26.19
CA ASP A 242 12.77 14.66 25.59
C ASP A 242 12.56 15.07 24.12
N THR A 243 13.01 16.27 23.78
CA THR A 243 13.09 16.78 22.41
C THR A 243 14.50 16.67 21.83
N GLU A 244 15.48 16.30 22.66
CA GLU A 244 16.89 16.13 22.29
C GLU A 244 17.37 14.73 22.68
N GLY A 245 18.41 14.21 22.00
CA GLY A 245 19.02 12.92 22.37
C GLY A 245 18.27 11.66 21.90
N GLY A 246 17.32 11.79 20.96
CA GLY A 246 16.62 10.65 20.36
C GLY A 246 17.56 9.65 19.68
N LYS A 247 17.24 8.36 19.76
CA LYS A 247 18.00 7.31 19.09
C LYS A 247 17.53 7.18 17.65
N LYS A 248 18.39 7.59 16.71
CA LYS A 248 18.13 7.50 15.26
C LYS A 248 18.44 6.09 14.73
N TYR A 249 17.57 5.62 13.84
CA TYR A 249 17.71 4.37 13.10
C TYR A 249 17.73 4.69 11.60
N GLU A 250 18.84 4.35 10.95
CA GLU A 250 19.06 4.54 9.52
C GLU A 250 19.29 3.18 8.86
N PHE A 251 18.84 3.05 7.62
CA PHE A 251 18.89 1.80 6.88
C PHE A 251 19.50 2.06 5.51
N GLU A 252 20.47 1.24 5.12
CA GLU A 252 20.98 1.29 3.75
C GLU A 252 19.87 0.91 2.78
N ARG A 253 19.69 1.74 1.76
CA ARG A 253 18.75 1.50 0.67
C ARG A 253 19.47 1.63 -0.67
N PRO A 254 20.12 0.55 -1.15
CA PRO A 254 20.56 0.47 -2.53
C PRO A 254 19.39 0.75 -3.49
N GLY A 255 19.55 1.65 -4.47
CA GLY A 255 18.49 1.95 -5.44
C GLY A 255 17.21 2.51 -4.83
N ARG A 256 16.04 2.09 -5.34
CA ARG A 256 14.73 2.65 -4.94
C ARG A 256 14.00 1.87 -3.84
N GLY A 257 14.33 0.58 -3.65
CA GLY A 257 13.68 -0.27 -2.63
C GLY A 257 12.66 -1.29 -3.15
N PHE A 258 12.27 -1.23 -4.43
CA PHE A 258 11.31 -2.18 -5.04
C PHE A 258 11.77 -3.66 -5.02
N TYR A 259 13.08 -3.91 -4.91
CA TYR A 259 13.58 -5.27 -4.91
C TYR A 259 13.16 -6.07 -3.67
N TRP A 260 12.88 -5.43 -2.53
CA TRP A 260 12.44 -6.16 -1.34
C TRP A 260 11.07 -6.83 -1.52
N GLU A 261 10.11 -6.16 -2.17
CA GLU A 261 8.83 -6.79 -2.49
C GLU A 261 8.96 -7.79 -3.65
N ALA A 262 9.82 -7.51 -4.64
CA ALA A 262 10.05 -8.43 -5.76
C ALA A 262 10.68 -9.74 -5.27
N ASP A 263 11.68 -9.67 -4.39
CA ASP A 263 12.32 -10.83 -3.77
C ASP A 263 11.31 -11.59 -2.91
N ALA A 264 10.48 -10.89 -2.13
CA ALA A 264 9.44 -11.52 -1.32
C ALA A 264 8.43 -12.30 -2.18
N VAL A 265 7.96 -11.71 -3.29
CA VAL A 265 7.07 -12.38 -4.24
C VAL A 265 7.72 -13.62 -4.83
N ALA A 266 8.98 -13.51 -5.29
CA ALA A 266 9.69 -14.65 -5.87
C ALA A 266 9.86 -15.80 -4.86
N LEU A 267 10.18 -15.47 -3.61
CA LEU A 267 10.31 -16.44 -2.52
C LEU A 267 8.98 -17.09 -2.14
N ASP A 268 7.91 -16.32 -2.03
CA ASP A 268 6.57 -16.84 -1.71
C ASP A 268 6.06 -17.79 -2.80
N ILE A 269 6.26 -17.44 -4.07
CA ILE A 269 5.93 -18.31 -5.22
C ILE A 269 6.78 -19.58 -5.20
N ALA A 270 8.09 -19.47 -4.99
CA ALA A 270 8.97 -20.64 -4.90
C ALA A 270 8.61 -21.57 -3.72
N ALA A 271 8.02 -21.02 -2.67
CA ALA A 271 7.48 -21.77 -1.53
C ALA A 271 6.07 -22.36 -1.80
N GLY A 272 5.49 -22.15 -2.97
CA GLY A 272 4.18 -22.66 -3.36
C GLY A 272 3.00 -21.92 -2.70
N LYS A 273 3.21 -20.69 -2.22
CA LYS A 273 2.13 -19.87 -1.65
C LYS A 273 1.28 -19.24 -2.76
N VAL A 274 0.04 -18.89 -2.40
CA VAL A 274 -0.88 -18.10 -3.25
C VAL A 274 -1.00 -16.64 -2.79
N GLU A 275 -0.49 -16.32 -1.61
CA GLU A 275 -0.61 -15.02 -0.95
C GLU A 275 0.62 -14.77 -0.08
N SER A 276 0.92 -13.50 0.22
CA SER A 276 2.06 -13.11 1.05
C SER A 276 1.65 -12.80 2.49
N ASP A 277 2.40 -13.31 3.46
CA ASP A 277 2.17 -13.03 4.90
C ASP A 277 2.40 -11.54 5.24
N ALA A 278 3.20 -10.83 4.44
CA ALA A 278 3.48 -9.40 4.63
C ALA A 278 2.38 -8.49 4.03
N MET A 279 1.62 -9.00 3.07
CA MET A 279 0.54 -8.28 2.39
C MET A 279 -0.62 -9.22 2.08
N LEU A 280 -1.39 -9.53 3.13
CA LEU A 280 -2.58 -10.37 3.02
C LEU A 280 -3.64 -9.70 2.12
N TRP A 281 -4.33 -10.47 1.30
CA TRP A 281 -5.54 -10.12 0.54
C TRP A 281 -6.59 -9.51 1.47
N ALA A 282 -6.79 -10.08 2.65
CA ALA A 282 -7.69 -9.55 3.66
C ALA A 282 -7.30 -8.12 4.09
N GLU A 283 -5.99 -7.83 4.15
CA GLU A 283 -5.48 -6.49 4.45
C GLU A 283 -5.68 -5.52 3.28
N THR A 284 -5.38 -5.93 2.04
CA THR A 284 -5.68 -5.11 0.84
C THR A 284 -7.16 -4.73 0.80
N VAL A 285 -8.05 -5.72 1.00
CA VAL A 285 -9.50 -5.50 1.02
C VAL A 285 -9.89 -4.54 2.13
N ARG A 286 -9.40 -4.74 3.35
CA ARG A 286 -9.67 -3.87 4.50
C ARG A 286 -9.22 -2.42 4.25
N VAL A 287 -8.04 -2.22 3.66
CA VAL A 287 -7.55 -0.88 3.29
C VAL A 287 -8.47 -0.22 2.27
N LEU A 288 -8.90 -0.96 1.25
CA LEU A 288 -9.84 -0.47 0.25
C LEU A 288 -11.22 -0.17 0.83
N GLU A 289 -11.73 -0.96 1.78
CA GLU A 289 -12.99 -0.67 2.47
C GLU A 289 -12.92 0.63 3.28
N ILE A 290 -11.78 0.88 3.94
CA ILE A 290 -11.52 2.15 4.61
C ILE A 290 -11.52 3.29 3.59
N MET A 291 -10.85 3.13 2.45
CA MET A 291 -10.80 4.15 1.39
C MET A 291 -12.18 4.38 0.77
N ASP A 292 -12.99 3.33 0.57
CA ASP A 292 -14.37 3.42 0.10
C ASP A 292 -15.24 4.22 1.08
N GLU A 293 -15.09 3.99 2.39
CA GLU A 293 -15.79 4.76 3.41
C GLU A 293 -15.34 6.24 3.45
N VAL A 294 -14.04 6.51 3.29
CA VAL A 294 -13.52 7.87 3.15
C VAL A 294 -14.15 8.58 1.96
N ARG A 295 -14.18 7.93 0.79
CA ARG A 295 -14.80 8.47 -0.43
C ARG A 295 -16.30 8.68 -0.24
N ARG A 296 -17.00 7.74 0.41
CA ARG A 296 -18.43 7.86 0.72
C ARG A 296 -18.74 9.10 1.59
N GLN A 297 -17.90 9.40 2.58
CA GLN A 297 -18.04 10.60 3.42
C GLN A 297 -17.62 11.88 2.69
N GLY A 298 -16.54 11.83 1.91
CA GLY A 298 -15.96 12.98 1.19
C GLY A 298 -16.64 13.34 -0.13
N GLY A 299 -17.43 12.44 -0.71
CA GLY A 299 -18.21 12.64 -1.93
C GLY A 299 -17.48 12.31 -3.23
N ALA A 300 -16.21 11.92 -3.20
CA ALA A 300 -15.49 11.43 -4.39
C ALA A 300 -16.13 10.13 -4.90
N LYS A 301 -16.30 9.99 -6.22
CA LYS A 301 -16.90 8.80 -6.85
C LYS A 301 -16.18 8.46 -8.14
N PHE A 302 -16.00 7.17 -8.37
CA PHE A 302 -15.54 6.66 -9.66
C PHE A 302 -16.73 6.12 -10.47
N PRO A 303 -16.67 6.13 -11.81
CA PRO A 303 -17.68 5.48 -12.65
C PRO A 303 -17.93 3.99 -12.34
N GLN A 304 -16.99 3.33 -11.67
CA GLN A 304 -16.98 1.90 -11.34
C GLN A 304 -17.61 1.55 -9.98
N ASP A 305 -18.02 2.54 -9.17
CA ASP A 305 -18.67 2.33 -7.86
C ASP A 305 -20.10 1.78 -7.97
#